data_AF-A0A645GZL5-F1
#
_entry.id   AF-A0A645GZL5-F1
#
_cell.length_a   1.000
_cell.length_b   1.000
_cell.length_c   1.000
_cell.angle_alpha   90.00
_cell.angle_beta   90.00
_cell.angle_gamma   90.00
#
_symmetry.space_group_name_H-M   'P 1'
#
loop_
_entity.id
_entity.type
_entity.pdbx_description
1 polymer ?
#
loop_
_entity_poly.entity_id
_entity_poly.type
_entity_poly.pdbx_seq_one_letter_code
_entity_poly.pdbx_strand_id
1 'polypeptide(L)'
;MPVLESAAAYLRCKVTDSKELSTHTAFFCHVTDAWLGEGEPIIYGNYQKDMKAETMEAFKLFKKTGTLPDMKKEKWVCQICGYVYDGDIPFEQLPDDWKCPLCGHPKSDFSKE
;
A
#
# COMPACT_ATOMS: atom_id res chain seq x y z
N MET A 1 -15.84 5.77 -11.86
CA MET A 1 -15.27 4.41 -11.78
C MET A 1 -14.42 4.37 -10.53
N PRO A 2 -14.58 3.36 -9.66
CA PRO A 2 -13.77 3.23 -8.47
C PRO A 2 -12.30 3.04 -8.86
N VAL A 3 -11.39 3.68 -8.11
CA VAL A 3 -9.94 3.55 -8.26
C VAL A 3 -9.32 3.28 -6.90
N LEU A 4 -8.14 2.65 -6.88
CA LEU A 4 -7.39 2.41 -5.65
C LEU A 4 -6.63 3.68 -5.26
N GLU A 5 -6.84 4.21 -4.05
CA GLU A 5 -6.17 5.45 -3.60
C GLU A 5 -4.64 5.36 -3.58
N SER A 6 -4.10 4.18 -3.27
CA SER A 6 -2.66 3.90 -3.19
C SER A 6 -2.05 3.39 -4.50
N ALA A 7 -2.67 3.66 -5.64
CA ALA A 7 -2.08 3.30 -6.93
C ALA A 7 -0.91 4.24 -7.30
N ALA A 8 0.11 3.71 -7.98
CA ALA A 8 1.24 4.51 -8.48
C ALA A 8 0.85 5.42 -9.66
N ALA A 9 -0.10 4.98 -10.47
CA ALA A 9 -0.64 5.75 -11.59
C ALA A 9 -2.03 5.24 -11.94
N TYR A 10 -2.77 6.09 -12.64
CA TYR A 10 -4.14 5.82 -13.05
C TYR A 10 -4.26 6.01 -14.55
N LEU A 11 -4.95 5.07 -15.20
CA LEU A 11 -5.27 5.13 -16.61
C LEU A 11 -6.78 4.99 -16.78
N ARG A 12 -7.39 5.96 -17.44
CA ARG A 12 -8.79 5.89 -17.84
C ARG A 12 -8.86 5.43 -19.28
N CYS A 13 -9.43 4.24 -19.49
CA CYS A 13 -9.50 3.66 -20.82
C CYS A 13 -10.94 3.40 -21.24
N LYS A 14 -11.22 3.58 -22.53
CA LYS A 14 -12.46 3.15 -23.19
C LYS A 14 -12.19 1.85 -23.94
N VAL A 15 -12.96 0.81 -23.65
CA VAL A 15 -12.88 -0.47 -24.38
C VAL A 15 -13.29 -0.23 -25.83
N THR A 16 -12.43 -0.63 -26.76
CA THR A 16 -12.69 -0.54 -28.21
C THR A 16 -12.98 -1.90 -28.81
N ASP A 17 -12.31 -2.94 -28.31
CA ASP A 17 -12.49 -4.30 -28.78
C ASP A 17 -12.21 -5.30 -27.64
N SER A 18 -12.70 -6.53 -27.80
CA SER A 18 -12.46 -7.61 -26.86
C SER A 18 -12.36 -8.94 -27.59
N LYS A 19 -11.37 -9.75 -27.24
CA LYS A 19 -11.16 -11.08 -27.81
C LYS A 19 -11.21 -12.13 -26.73
N GLU A 20 -12.11 -13.09 -26.87
CA GLU A 20 -12.14 -14.27 -26.02
C GLU A 20 -10.99 -15.21 -26.37
N LEU A 21 -10.24 -15.62 -25.34
CA LEU A 21 -9.24 -16.68 -25.39
C LEU A 21 -9.75 -17.88 -24.58
N SER A 22 -9.01 -18.98 -24.59
CA SER A 22 -9.45 -20.23 -23.94
C SER A 22 -9.66 -20.14 -22.43
N THR A 23 -9.01 -19.19 -21.74
CA THR A 23 -9.09 -19.05 -20.27
C THR A 23 -9.36 -17.62 -19.80
N HIS A 24 -9.21 -16.62 -20.68
CA HIS A 24 -9.28 -15.20 -20.34
C HIS A 24 -9.87 -14.41 -21.51
N THR A 25 -10.40 -13.22 -21.24
CA THR A 25 -10.80 -12.28 -22.29
C THR A 25 -9.80 -11.13 -22.32
N ALA A 26 -9.19 -10.91 -23.48
CA ALA A 26 -8.30 -9.78 -23.71
C ALA A 26 -9.13 -8.56 -24.15
N PHE A 27 -9.06 -7.46 -23.40
CA PHE A 27 -9.68 -6.19 -23.77
C PHE A 27 -8.65 -5.26 -24.38
N PHE A 28 -8.97 -4.71 -25.55
CA PHE A 28 -8.20 -3.66 -26.20
C PHE A 28 -8.90 -2.34 -25.90
N CYS A 29 -8.14 -1.41 -25.32
CA CYS A 29 -8.70 -0.16 -24.81
C CYS A 29 -7.91 1.05 -25.31
N HIS A 30 -8.62 2.11 -25.65
CA HIS A 30 -8.05 3.41 -25.94
C HIS A 30 -7.89 4.23 -24.66
N VAL A 31 -6.71 4.78 -24.41
CA VAL A 31 -6.44 5.61 -23.23
C VAL A 31 -7.02 7.00 -23.47
N THR A 32 -7.98 7.37 -22.63
CA THR A 32 -8.67 8.67 -22.68
C THR A 32 -8.06 9.70 -21.75
N ASP A 33 -7.46 9.26 -20.64
CA ASP A 33 -6.89 10.13 -19.62
C ASP A 33 -5.87 9.36 -18.76
N ALA A 34 -4.91 10.06 -18.16
CA ALA A 34 -3.88 9.48 -17.32
C ALA A 34 -3.38 10.48 -16.27
N TRP A 35 -3.16 10.02 -15.03
CA TRP A 35 -2.58 10.83 -13.97
C TRP A 35 -1.70 9.99 -13.03
N LEU A 36 -0.77 10.66 -12.35
CA LEU A 36 0.10 10.04 -11.36
C LEU A 36 -0.66 9.85 -10.05
N GLY A 37 -0.34 8.77 -9.35
CA GLY A 37 -0.71 8.59 -7.96
C GLY A 37 0.51 8.66 -7.06
N GLU A 38 0.28 8.54 -5.75
CA GLU A 38 1.33 8.61 -4.73
C GLU A 38 1.82 7.22 -4.29
N GLY A 39 1.22 6.15 -4.84
CA GLY A 39 1.59 4.78 -4.52
C GLY A 39 2.94 4.35 -5.09
N GLU A 40 3.58 3.40 -4.43
CA GLU A 40 4.79 2.76 -4.97
C GLU A 40 4.41 1.66 -5.98
N PRO A 41 5.08 1.58 -7.14
CA PRO A 41 4.81 0.55 -8.13
C PRO A 41 5.32 -0.81 -7.63
N ILE A 42 4.44 -1.80 -7.61
CA ILE A 42 4.79 -3.17 -7.24
C ILE A 42 5.20 -3.96 -8.49
N ILE A 43 6.44 -4.44 -8.50
CA ILE A 43 6.93 -5.33 -9.54
C ILE A 43 6.51 -6.77 -9.23
N TYR A 44 6.04 -7.50 -10.24
CA TYR A 44 5.58 -8.88 -10.09
C TYR A 44 6.64 -9.82 -9.47
N GLY A 45 7.92 -9.59 -9.75
CA GLY A 45 9.03 -10.32 -9.14
C GLY A 45 9.13 -10.14 -7.62
N ASN A 46 8.85 -8.94 -7.10
CA ASN A 46 8.85 -8.66 -5.66
C ASN A 46 7.62 -9.31 -5.00
N TYR A 47 6.46 -9.24 -5.67
CA TYR A 47 5.24 -9.90 -5.19
C TYR A 47 5.46 -11.41 -4.98
N GLN A 48 6.10 -12.09 -5.92
CA GLN A 48 6.31 -13.54 -5.83
C GLN A 48 7.26 -13.96 -4.71
N LYS A 49 8.26 -13.13 -4.38
CA LYS A 49 9.27 -13.42 -3.36
C LYS A 49 8.76 -13.11 -1.95
N ASP A 50 8.22 -11.90 -1.77
CA ASP A 50 8.08 -11.32 -0.43
C ASP A 50 6.61 -11.21 0.01
N MET A 51 5.67 -11.07 -0.93
CA MET A 51 4.27 -10.72 -0.61
C MET A 51 3.27 -11.87 -0.79
N LYS A 52 3.64 -12.93 -1.53
CA LYS A 52 2.72 -14.00 -1.94
C LYS A 52 2.09 -14.72 -0.75
N ALA A 53 2.87 -15.01 0.30
CA ALA A 53 2.38 -15.74 1.47
C ALA A 53 1.31 -14.92 2.22
N GLU A 54 1.66 -13.69 2.59
CA GLU A 54 0.77 -12.75 3.30
C GLU A 54 -0.49 -12.42 2.49
N THR A 55 -0.34 -12.19 1.19
CA THR A 55 -1.49 -11.92 0.29
C THR A 55 -2.46 -13.09 0.23
N MET A 56 -1.94 -14.32 0.21
CA MET A 56 -2.77 -15.53 0.19
C MET A 56 -3.51 -15.75 1.51
N GLU A 57 -2.90 -15.39 2.64
CA GLU A 57 -3.56 -15.44 3.95
C GLU A 57 -4.67 -14.39 4.07
N ALA A 58 -4.39 -13.15 3.65
CA ALA A 58 -5.38 -12.09 3.59
C ALA A 58 -6.57 -12.47 2.68
N PHE A 59 -6.31 -13.08 1.51
CA PHE A 59 -7.36 -13.55 0.61
C PHE A 59 -8.19 -14.69 1.21
N LYS A 60 -7.56 -15.65 1.90
CA LYS A 60 -8.26 -16.73 2.60
C LYS A 60 -9.15 -16.19 3.73
N LEU A 61 -8.67 -15.19 4.47
CA LEU A 61 -9.43 -14.53 5.52
C LEU A 61 -10.64 -13.82 4.92
N PHE A 62 -10.44 -13.00 3.89
CA PHE A 62 -11.51 -12.30 3.18
C PHE A 62 -12.59 -13.25 2.67
N LYS A 63 -12.20 -14.39 2.07
CA LYS A 63 -13.17 -15.39 1.59
C LYS A 63 -14.03 -15.99 2.71
N LYS A 64 -13.51 -16.05 3.95
CA LYS A 64 -14.23 -16.57 5.12
C LYS A 64 -15.09 -15.52 5.82
N THR A 65 -14.58 -14.31 6.00
CA THR A 65 -15.20 -13.29 6.86
C THR A 65 -15.85 -12.14 6.08
N GLY A 66 -15.57 -12.02 4.78
CA GLY A 66 -15.98 -10.87 3.96
C GLY A 66 -15.25 -9.57 4.32
N THR A 67 -14.26 -9.63 5.22
CA THR A 67 -13.50 -8.48 5.71
C THR A 67 -12.04 -8.64 5.36
N LEU A 68 -11.42 -7.55 4.89
CA LEU A 68 -9.97 -7.51 4.68
C LEU A 68 -9.30 -7.29 6.04
N PRO A 69 -8.14 -7.91 6.31
CA PRO A 69 -7.34 -7.56 7.48
C PRO A 69 -6.92 -6.09 7.37
N ASP A 70 -7.15 -5.32 8.44
CA ASP A 70 -6.74 -3.92 8.54
C ASP A 70 -5.20 -3.87 8.54
N MET A 71 -4.60 -3.58 7.39
CA MET A 71 -3.17 -3.24 7.30
C MET A 71 -2.97 -1.80 7.78
N LYS A 72 -3.42 -1.50 9.01
CA LYS A 72 -2.99 -0.31 9.72
C LYS A 72 -1.54 -0.52 10.09
N LYS A 73 -0.62 -0.03 9.23
CA LYS A 73 0.70 0.38 9.71
C LYS A 73 0.42 1.38 10.83
N GLU A 74 0.66 0.99 12.07
CA GLU A 74 0.44 1.84 13.23
C GLU A 74 1.22 3.14 13.00
N LYS A 75 0.52 4.26 12.83
CA LYS A 75 1.18 5.53 12.56
C LYS A 75 1.65 6.07 13.90
N TRP A 76 2.96 6.26 14.03
CA TRP A 76 3.54 6.86 15.22
C TRP A 76 3.85 8.31 14.93
N VAL A 77 3.23 9.23 15.66
CA VAL A 77 3.36 10.67 15.45
C VAL A 77 4.05 11.33 16.64
N CYS A 78 5.14 12.05 16.37
CA CYS A 78 5.83 12.86 17.37
C CYS A 78 4.90 13.96 17.88
N GLN A 79 4.60 13.97 19.17
CA GLN A 79 3.69 14.96 19.78
C GLN A 79 4.28 16.37 19.84
N ILE A 80 5.60 16.51 19.60
CA ILE A 80 6.32 17.78 19.74
C ILE A 80 6.40 18.53 18.40
N CYS A 81 6.68 17.82 17.31
CA CYS A 81 6.86 18.43 15.99
C CYS A 81 5.88 17.92 14.92
N GLY A 82 5.07 16.91 15.22
CA GLY A 82 4.13 16.32 14.26
C GLY A 82 4.78 15.36 13.24
N TYR A 83 6.05 14.96 13.43
CA TYR A 83 6.70 13.99 12.55
C TYR A 83 5.96 12.65 12.58
N VAL A 84 5.50 12.17 11.42
CA VAL A 84 4.92 10.84 11.25
C VAL A 84 6.03 9.87 10.89
N TYR A 85 6.20 8.82 11.70
CA TYR A 85 7.14 7.75 11.43
C TYR A 85 6.56 6.79 10.38
N ASP A 86 7.23 6.69 9.23
CA ASP A 86 6.88 5.87 8.08
C ASP A 86 7.95 4.81 7.73
N GLY A 87 8.92 4.59 8.62
CA GLY A 87 10.03 3.68 8.39
C GLY A 87 9.64 2.20 8.28
N ASP A 88 10.46 1.43 7.57
CA ASP A 88 10.24 -0.01 7.33
C ASP A 88 10.31 -0.87 8.61
N ILE A 89 10.95 -0.36 9.66
CA ILE A 89 11.13 -1.05 10.94
C ILE A 89 9.95 -0.69 11.85
N PRO A 90 9.27 -1.64 12.52
CA PRO A 90 8.24 -1.31 13.49
C PRO A 90 8.76 -0.32 14.52
N PHE A 91 8.00 0.76 14.81
CA PHE A 91 8.43 1.80 15.75
C PHE A 91 8.84 1.20 17.10
N GLU A 92 8.12 0.19 17.58
CA GLU A 92 8.44 -0.53 18.82
C GLU A 92 9.85 -1.14 18.85
N GLN A 93 10.39 -1.56 17.70
CA GLN A 93 11.71 -2.17 17.56
C GLN A 93 12.85 -1.14 17.39
N LEU A 94 12.54 0.16 17.31
CA LEU A 94 13.57 1.19 17.26
C LEU A 94 14.40 1.20 18.55
N PRO A 95 15.74 1.37 18.46
CA PRO A 95 16.61 1.51 19.64
C PRO A 95 16.14 2.63 20.58
N ASP A 96 16.40 2.49 21.88
CA ASP A 96 16.05 3.50 22.88
C ASP A 96 16.75 4.85 22.68
N ASP A 97 17.90 4.85 21.98
CA ASP A 97 18.63 6.08 21.64
C ASP A 97 18.09 6.77 20.37
N TRP A 98 17.06 6.20 19.73
CA TRP A 98 16.46 6.79 18.54
C TRP A 98 15.73 8.09 18.89
N LYS A 99 16.05 9.13 18.13
CA LYS A 99 15.52 10.48 18.28
C LYS A 99 14.79 10.90 17.03
N CYS A 100 13.75 11.71 17.20
CA CYS A 100 13.02 12.31 16.10
C CYS A 100 13.99 13.07 15.18
N PRO A 101 13.96 12.84 13.85
CA PRO A 101 14.86 13.51 12.92
C PRO A 101 14.58 15.01 12.77
N LEU A 102 13.38 15.48 13.13
CA LEU A 102 13.01 16.90 13.04
C LEU A 102 13.35 17.69 14.31
N CYS A 103 13.04 17.15 15.50
CA CYS A 103 13.19 17.90 16.76
C CYS A 103 14.21 17.31 17.73
N GLY A 104 14.78 16.13 17.47
CA GLY A 104 15.78 15.51 18.34
C GLY A 104 15.24 14.96 19.66
N HIS A 105 13.93 14.99 19.88
CA HIS A 105 13.30 14.41 21.07
C HIS A 105 13.30 12.88 21.03
N PRO A 106 13.36 12.23 22.20
CA PRO A 106 13.39 10.78 22.30
C PRO A 106 12.11 10.14 21.74
N LYS A 107 12.24 8.86 21.38
CA LYS A 107 11.14 7.98 20.97
C LYS A 107 9.92 8.00 21.91
N SER A 108 10.12 8.28 23.21
CA SER A 108 9.04 8.35 24.20
C SER A 108 7.99 9.43 23.92
N ASP A 109 8.34 10.46 23.14
CA ASP A 109 7.45 11.58 22.82
C ASP A 109 6.57 11.31 21.59
N PHE A 110 6.54 10.07 21.09
CA PHE A 110 5.65 9.65 20.02
C PHE A 110 4.38 8.99 20.57
N SER A 111 3.25 9.29 19.93
CA SER A 111 1.95 8.68 20.23
C SER A 111 1.42 7.91 19.02
N LYS A 112 0.65 6.86 19.29
CA LYS A 112 0.01 6.01 18.28
C LYS A 112 -1.31 6.64 17.82
N GLU A 113 -1.49 6.76 16.50
CA GLU A 113 -2.72 7.22 15.83
C GLU A 113 -3.37 6.11 14.99
#